data_AF-A0A3B9FEE2-F1
#
_entry.id   AF-A0A3B9FEE2-F1
#
_cell.length_a   1.000
_cell.length_b   1.000
_cell.length_c   1.000
_cell.angle_alpha   90.00
_cell.angle_beta   90.00
_cell.angle_gamma   90.00
#
_symmetry.space_group_name_H-M   'P 1'
#
loop_
_entity.id
_entity.type
_entity.pdbx_description
1 polymer ?
#
loop_
_entity_poly.entity_id
_entity_poly.type
_entity_poly.pdbx_seq_one_letter_code
_entity_poly.pdbx_strand_id
1 'polypeptide(L)'
;MSASPNSPVQPDLSSRVRRLIYQASYTGMKETDLLLGHFAKMHLPHLGEADLTDFENLLAAGDPAIYAWVMGNAPLPDEFDTPVFHLIKEFKKEQ
;
A
#
# COMPACT_ATOMS: atom_id res chain seq x y z
N MET A 1 -20.50 -18.64 -21.17
CA MET A 1 -19.65 -18.49 -19.97
C MET A 1 -19.23 -17.04 -19.93
N SER A 2 -19.95 -16.26 -19.13
CA SER A 2 -19.81 -14.81 -19.06
C SER A 2 -18.93 -14.49 -17.87
N ALA A 3 -17.72 -14.01 -18.11
CA ALA A 3 -16.90 -13.38 -17.10
C ALA A 3 -16.64 -11.93 -17.54
N SER A 4 -16.76 -11.03 -16.58
CA SER A 4 -16.66 -9.56 -16.64
C SER A 4 -17.95 -8.85 -17.07
N PRO A 5 -18.37 -7.88 -16.24
CA PRO A 5 -17.69 -6.59 -16.23
C PRO A 5 -17.04 -6.26 -14.89
N ASN A 6 -15.79 -5.81 -14.95
CA ASN A 6 -15.19 -4.97 -13.91
C ASN A 6 -16.08 -3.73 -13.77
N SER A 7 -16.96 -3.72 -12.76
CA SER A 7 -17.56 -2.48 -12.31
C SER A 7 -16.46 -1.62 -11.69
N PRO A 8 -16.33 -0.32 -12.03
CA PRO A 8 -15.60 0.58 -11.18
C PRO A 8 -16.33 0.61 -9.84
N VAL A 9 -15.78 -0.07 -8.84
CA VAL A 9 -16.27 0.02 -7.48
C VAL A 9 -16.20 1.50 -7.10
N GLN A 10 -17.38 2.12 -6.97
CA GLN A 10 -17.45 3.47 -6.45
C GLN A 10 -16.76 3.49 -5.08
N PRO A 11 -15.98 4.52 -4.74
CA PRO A 11 -15.21 4.54 -3.51
C PRO A 11 -16.14 4.85 -2.33
N ASP A 12 -17.08 3.95 -2.02
CA ASP A 12 -17.46 3.77 -0.63
C ASP A 12 -16.20 3.22 0.05
N LEU A 13 -15.40 4.15 0.57
CA LEU A 13 -14.19 3.89 1.34
C LEU A 13 -14.57 2.93 2.46
N SER A 14 -14.45 1.64 2.17
CA SER A 14 -14.80 0.56 3.07
C SER A 14 -14.06 0.81 4.39
N SER A 15 -14.66 0.45 5.52
CA SER A 15 -14.07 0.71 6.83
C SER A 15 -12.64 0.18 6.95
N ARG A 16 -12.31 -0.89 6.21
CA ARG A 16 -10.96 -1.43 6.04
C ARG A 16 -9.99 -0.42 5.42
N VAL A 17 -10.32 0.16 4.27
CA VAL A 17 -9.47 1.16 3.58
C VAL A 17 -9.20 2.36 4.48
N ARG A 18 -10.22 2.88 5.16
CA ARG A 18 -10.05 4.00 6.10
C ARG A 18 -9.09 3.66 7.24
N ARG A 19 -9.18 2.44 7.79
CA ARG A 19 -8.25 1.95 8.81
C ARG A 19 -6.82 1.83 8.27
N LEU A 20 -6.63 1.28 7.08
CA LEU A 20 -5.31 1.13 6.48
C LEU A 20 -4.66 2.47 6.14
N ILE A 21 -5.44 3.44 5.61
CA ILE A 21 -4.96 4.81 5.40
C ILE A 21 -4.52 5.44 6.72
N TYR A 22 -5.31 5.27 7.78
CA TYR A 22 -4.95 5.77 9.10
C TYR A 22 -3.68 5.09 9.62
N GLN A 23 -3.57 3.77 9.54
CA GLN A 23 -2.40 3.03 10.01
C GLN A 23 -1.13 3.44 9.25
N ALA A 24 -1.21 3.63 7.94
CA ALA A 24 -0.13 4.14 7.10
C ALA A 24 0.29 5.58 7.44
N SER A 25 -0.64 6.37 8.02
CA SER A 25 -0.39 7.75 8.43
C SER A 25 0.05 7.93 9.90
N TYR A 26 0.25 6.84 10.65
CA TYR A 26 0.60 6.92 12.08
C TYR A 26 1.75 5.97 12.44
N THR A 27 2.72 5.90 11.54
CA THR A 27 3.89 5.00 11.56
C THR A 27 5.04 5.48 12.45
N GLY A 28 4.92 6.66 13.06
CA GLY A 28 5.95 7.24 13.93
C GLY A 28 7.20 7.79 13.22
N MET A 29 7.42 7.43 11.95
CA MET A 29 8.49 7.97 11.11
C MET A 29 7.93 8.90 10.03
N LYS A 30 8.33 10.17 10.04
CA LYS A 30 7.77 11.21 9.15
C LYS A 30 7.94 10.89 7.66
N GLU A 31 9.08 10.34 7.25
CA GLU A 31 9.33 9.99 5.85
C GLU A 31 8.42 8.86 5.36
N THR A 32 8.25 7.83 6.20
CA THR A 32 7.38 6.69 5.91
C THR A 32 5.90 7.09 5.93
N ASP A 33 5.49 7.93 6.90
CA ASP A 33 4.15 8.53 6.98
C ASP A 33 3.79 9.31 5.71
N LEU A 34 4.70 10.20 5.25
CA LEU A 34 4.46 10.98 4.04
C LEU A 34 4.34 10.10 2.81
N LEU A 35 5.22 9.11 2.66
CA LEU A 35 5.18 8.20 1.52
C LEU A 35 3.94 7.30 1.54
N LEU A 36 3.80 6.49 2.60
CA LEU A 36 2.75 5.48 2.71
C LEU A 36 1.38 6.12 2.90
N GLY A 37 1.28 7.20 3.67
CA GLY A 37 0.04 7.94 3.86
C GLY A 37 -0.46 8.59 2.58
N HIS A 38 0.43 9.17 1.76
CA HIS A 38 0.03 9.77 0.49
C HIS A 38 -0.33 8.70 -0.55
N PHE A 39 0.49 7.64 -0.66
CA PHE A 39 0.16 6.47 -1.47
C PHE A 39 -1.19 5.89 -1.08
N ALA A 40 -1.43 5.67 0.21
CA ALA A 40 -2.65 5.04 0.69
C ALA A 40 -3.90 5.85 0.38
N LYS A 41 -3.85 7.18 0.52
CA LYS A 41 -4.99 8.04 0.19
C LYS A 41 -5.35 8.01 -1.30
N MET A 42 -4.37 7.84 -2.18
CA MET A 42 -4.58 7.88 -3.63
C MET A 42 -4.84 6.51 -4.25
N HIS A 43 -4.17 5.45 -3.77
CA HIS A 43 -4.22 4.13 -4.38
C HIS A 43 -5.19 3.18 -3.68
N LEU A 44 -5.22 3.10 -2.34
CA LEU A 44 -6.05 2.11 -1.64
C LEU A 44 -7.55 2.14 -1.99
N PRO A 45 -8.20 3.29 -2.29
CA PRO A 45 -9.60 3.30 -2.72
C PRO A 45 -9.85 2.61 -4.06
N HIS A 46 -8.80 2.41 -4.86
CA HIS A 46 -8.84 1.81 -6.20
C HIS A 46 -8.27 0.38 -6.23
N LEU A 47 -7.71 -0.10 -5.12
CA LEU A 47 -7.11 -1.43 -5.00
C LEU A 47 -8.17 -2.50 -4.70
N GLY A 48 -7.92 -3.73 -5.15
CA GLY A 48 -8.76 -4.89 -4.87
C GLY A 48 -8.52 -5.47 -3.47
N GLU A 49 -9.35 -6.43 -3.04
CA GLU A 49 -9.22 -7.04 -1.71
C GLU A 49 -7.88 -7.76 -1.47
N ALA A 50 -7.31 -8.36 -2.52
CA ALA A 50 -6.01 -9.03 -2.46
C ALA A 50 -4.90 -7.99 -2.21
N ASP A 51 -4.86 -6.92 -3.00
CA ASP A 51 -3.92 -5.82 -2.85
C ASP A 51 -4.02 -5.13 -1.48
N LEU A 52 -5.24 -4.93 -0.97
CA LEU A 52 -5.44 -4.40 0.38
C LEU A 52 -4.89 -5.31 1.47
N THR A 53 -4.93 -6.63 1.25
CA THR A 53 -4.36 -7.63 2.16
C THR A 53 -2.83 -7.62 2.09
N ASP A 54 -2.26 -7.49 0.89
CA ASP A 54 -0.81 -7.33 0.72
C ASP A 54 -0.31 -6.05 1.39
N PHE A 55 -1.04 -4.94 1.28
CA PHE A 55 -0.71 -3.70 1.96
C PHE A 55 -0.77 -3.83 3.48
N GLU A 56 -1.78 -4.54 4.00
CA GLU A 56 -1.93 -4.81 5.43
C GLU A 56 -0.77 -5.64 5.98
N ASN A 57 -0.35 -6.69 5.25
CA ASN A 57 0.84 -7.48 5.56
C ASN A 57 2.10 -6.63 5.53
N LEU A 58 2.23 -5.75 4.52
CA LEU A 58 3.37 -4.84 4.42
C LEU A 58 3.46 -3.92 5.64
N LEU A 59 2.35 -3.33 6.08
CA LEU A 59 2.31 -2.51 7.31
C LEU A 59 2.68 -3.32 8.56
N ALA A 60 2.35 -4.61 8.62
CA ALA A 60 2.71 -5.48 9.74
C ALA A 60 4.22 -5.77 9.82
N ALA A 61 4.97 -5.60 8.71
CA ALA A 61 6.43 -5.73 8.70
C ALA A 61 7.14 -4.59 9.44
N GLY A 62 6.48 -3.45 9.61
CA GLY A 62 6.97 -2.29 10.33
C GLY A 62 7.77 -1.30 9.48
N ASP A 63 7.69 -0.04 9.91
CA ASP A 63 8.15 1.14 9.18
C ASP A 63 9.62 1.16 8.77
N PRO A 64 10.59 0.81 9.63
CA PRO A 64 12.00 0.82 9.23
C PRO A 64 12.32 -0.22 8.15
N ALA A 65 11.63 -1.37 8.16
CA ALA A 65 11.81 -2.40 7.15
C ALA A 65 11.24 -1.95 5.80
N ILE A 66 9.99 -1.47 5.79
CA ILE A 66 9.33 -0.95 4.58
C ILE A 66 10.17 0.17 3.95
N TYR A 67 10.61 1.14 4.76
CA TYR A 67 11.43 2.24 4.27
C TYR A 67 12.76 1.75 3.68
N ALA A 68 13.43 0.79 4.34
CA ALA A 68 14.68 0.23 3.84
C ALA A 68 14.49 -0.51 2.49
N TRP A 69 13.40 -1.25 2.30
CA TRP A 69 13.11 -1.94 1.05
C TRP A 69 12.80 -0.95 -0.08
N VAL A 70 11.97 0.05 0.21
CA VAL A 70 11.62 1.09 -0.76
C VAL A 70 12.85 1.91 -1.19
N MET A 71 13.75 2.19 -0.24
CA MET A 71 15.02 2.88 -0.51
C MET A 71 16.05 1.98 -1.22
N GLY A 72 15.84 0.66 -1.27
CA GLY A 72 16.81 -0.30 -1.77
C GLY A 72 18.01 -0.51 -0.83
N ASN A 73 17.88 -0.11 0.44
CA ASN A 73 18.88 -0.31 1.48
C ASN A 73 18.87 -1.73 2.06
N ALA A 74 17.81 -2.50 1.82
CA ALA A 74 17.66 -3.88 2.23
C ALA A 74 17.01 -4.72 1.11
N PRO A 75 17.33 -6.03 1.01
CA PRO A 75 16.64 -6.91 0.08
C PRO A 75 15.17 -7.08 0.48
N LEU A 76 14.29 -7.03 -0.52
CA LEU A 76 12.87 -7.30 -0.33
C LEU A 76 12.66 -8.81 -0.16
N PRO A 77 12.01 -9.28 0.93
CA PRO A 77 11.63 -10.67 1.07
C PRO A 77 10.56 -11.06 0.04
N ASP A 78 10.58 -12.31 -0.42
CA ASP A 78 9.62 -12.85 -1.41
C ASP A 78 8.15 -12.64 -0.99
N GLU A 79 7.86 -12.69 0.31
CA GLU A 79 6.52 -12.47 0.87
C GLU A 79 6.00 -11.03 0.64
N PHE A 80 6.89 -10.06 0.44
CA PHE A 80 6.54 -8.66 0.18
C PHE A 80 6.78 -8.26 -1.28
N ASP A 81 7.21 -9.17 -2.15
CA ASP A 81 7.31 -8.93 -3.61
C ASP A 81 5.92 -8.97 -4.26
N THR A 82 5.08 -8.03 -3.83
CA THR A 82 3.67 -7.94 -4.25
C THR A 82 3.48 -6.78 -5.22
N PRO A 83 2.44 -6.81 -6.07
CA PRO A 83 2.11 -5.70 -6.98
C PRO A 83 1.99 -4.36 -6.23
N VAL A 84 1.43 -4.36 -5.03
CA VAL A 84 1.33 -3.19 -4.16
C VAL A 84 2.70 -2.62 -3.78
N PHE A 85 3.67 -3.46 -3.43
CA PHE A 85 5.01 -2.97 -3.11
C PHE A 85 5.68 -2.30 -4.32
N HIS A 86 5.53 -2.90 -5.51
CA HIS A 86 6.03 -2.31 -6.75
C HIS A 86 5.37 -0.95 -7.04
N LEU A 87 4.06 -0.83 -6.83
CA LEU A 87 3.34 0.44 -6.96
C LEU A 87 3.85 1.51 -5.98
N ILE A 88 4.12 1.17 -4.71
CA ILE A 88 4.70 2.10 -3.73
C ILE A 88 6.09 2.58 -4.19
N LYS A 89 6.90 1.66 -4.71
CA LYS A 89 8.24 1.94 -5.20
C LYS A 89 8.22 2.84 -6.44
N GLU A 90 7.27 2.63 -7.34
CA GLU A 90 7.05 3.51 -8.50
C GLU A 90 6.53 4.88 -8.07
N PHE A 91 5.54 4.92 -7.17
CA PHE A 91 5.00 6.16 -6.62
C PHE A 91 6.09 7.06 -6.01
N LYS A 92 7.06 6.46 -5.30
CA LYS A 92 8.21 7.20 -4.78
C LYS A 92 9.10 7.79 -5.88
N LYS A 93 9.28 7.14 -7.02
CA LYS A 93 10.13 7.66 -8.11
C LYS A 93 9.51 8.89 -8.78
N GLU A 94 8.20 9.02 -8.70
CA GLU A 94 7.44 10.13 -9.28
C GLU A 94 7.31 11.34 -8.32
N GLN A 95 7.84 11.24 -7.09
CA GLN A 95 7.86 12.30 -6.06
C GLN A 95 9.29 12.81 -5.83
#